data_AF-A0A3M1M0Q7-F1
#
_entry.id   AF-A0A3M1M0Q7-F1
#
_cell.length_a   1.000
_cell.length_b   1.000
_cell.length_c   1.000
_cell.angle_alpha   90.00
_cell.angle_beta   90.00
_cell.angle_gamma   90.00
#
_symmetry.space_group_name_H-M   'P 1'
#
loop_
_entity.id
_entity.type
_entity.pdbx_description
1 polymer ?
#
loop_
_entity_poly.entity_id
_entity_poly.type
_entity_poly.pdbx_seq_one_letter_code
_entity_poly.pdbx_strand_id
1 'polypeptide(L)'
;MEDIVQALPRWKKIWLAIAFGSTALVGTIVGTLMIAAPDLSRKILGFPGELPNTDPVVYGVLAAIWIAVGLQCFPALFKPTAYLPMLKIQLVYKAIWIAAIAAPLLRQGKFPDYAWTLLVGNCVWIGFDVLAIPWRPPAVPQAVRRHPRRVQSSPSTV
;
A
#
# COMPACT_ATOMS: atom_id res chain seq x y z
N MET A 1 8.95 -18.99 4.55
CA MET A 1 8.54 -17.70 3.94
C MET A 1 9.68 -16.68 3.97
N GLU A 2 10.54 -16.68 5.01
CA GLU A 2 11.80 -15.91 5.05
C GLU A 2 12.78 -16.27 3.91
N ASP A 3 12.78 -17.52 3.42
CA ASP A 3 13.65 -17.95 2.31
C ASP A 3 13.37 -17.23 0.99
N ILE A 4 12.13 -16.78 0.79
CA ILE A 4 11.70 -16.00 -0.39
C ILE A 4 12.25 -14.57 -0.31
N VAL A 5 12.43 -14.02 0.90
CA VAL A 5 12.98 -12.67 1.14
C VAL A 5 14.44 -12.60 0.73
N GLN A 6 15.22 -13.61 1.11
CA GLN A 6 16.65 -13.63 0.80
C GLN A 6 16.89 -13.70 -0.71
N ALA A 7 16.02 -14.39 -1.44
CA ALA A 7 16.10 -14.57 -2.88
C ALA A 7 15.78 -13.32 -3.72
N LEU A 8 15.24 -12.24 -3.12
CA LEU A 8 15.01 -10.99 -3.85
C LEU A 8 16.33 -10.22 -4.09
N PRO A 9 16.50 -9.61 -5.28
CA PRO A 9 17.67 -8.79 -5.55
C PRO A 9 17.67 -7.53 -4.67
N ARG A 10 18.85 -7.02 -4.32
CA ARG A 10 19.03 -5.87 -3.41
C ARG A 10 18.18 -4.64 -3.79
N TRP A 11 18.11 -4.32 -5.08
CA TRP A 11 17.34 -3.17 -5.56
C TRP A 11 15.83 -3.31 -5.29
N LYS A 12 15.26 -4.52 -5.35
CA LYS A 12 13.85 -4.77 -4.97
C LYS A 12 13.63 -4.58 -3.48
N LYS A 13 14.58 -5.00 -2.64
CA LYS A 13 14.52 -4.78 -1.18
C LYS A 13 14.53 -3.28 -0.86
N ILE A 14 15.34 -2.50 -1.58
CA ILE A 14 15.37 -1.04 -1.45
C ILE A 14 14.01 -0.44 -1.82
N TRP A 15 13.41 -0.83 -2.95
CA TRP A 15 12.07 -0.33 -3.32
C TRP A 15 10.99 -0.72 -2.33
N LEU A 16 11.03 -1.93 -1.76
CA LEU A 16 10.10 -2.33 -0.70
C LEU A 16 10.27 -1.45 0.54
N ALA A 17 11.51 -1.18 0.95
CA ALA A 17 11.80 -0.29 2.08
C ALA A 17 11.34 1.14 1.79
N ILE A 18 11.56 1.65 0.58
CA ILE A 18 11.08 2.97 0.16
C ILE A 18 9.55 3.01 0.18
N ALA A 19 8.87 2.06 -0.45
CA ALA A 19 7.41 2.03 -0.51
C ALA A 19 6.80 1.97 0.89
N PHE A 20 7.20 1.00 1.72
CA PHE A 20 6.69 0.90 3.09
C PHE A 20 7.11 2.09 3.97
N GLY A 21 8.35 2.54 3.89
CA GLY A 21 8.86 3.63 4.73
C GLY A 21 8.19 4.96 4.40
N SER A 22 8.04 5.25 3.11
CA SER A 22 7.32 6.44 2.68
C SER A 22 5.82 6.35 3.00
N THR A 23 5.17 5.18 2.83
CA THR A 23 3.78 5.02 3.28
C THR A 23 3.65 5.15 4.79
N ALA A 24 4.57 4.61 5.58
CA ALA A 24 4.56 4.76 7.04
C ALA A 24 4.63 6.23 7.43
N LEU A 25 5.59 6.96 6.86
CA LEU A 25 5.82 8.37 7.15
C LEU A 25 4.64 9.24 6.70
N VAL A 26 4.26 9.16 5.42
CA VAL A 26 3.18 10.00 4.87
C VAL A 26 1.83 9.61 5.47
N GLY A 27 1.58 8.31 5.61
CA GLY A 27 0.40 7.73 6.25
C GLY A 27 0.11 8.32 7.63
N THR A 28 1.11 8.21 8.50
CA THR A 28 0.99 8.69 9.89
C THR A 28 1.00 10.21 9.98
N ILE A 29 1.90 10.91 9.28
CA ILE A 29 1.95 12.38 9.34
C ILE A 29 0.65 12.99 8.84
N VAL A 30 0.18 12.58 7.64
CA VAL A 30 -1.04 13.15 7.05
C VAL A 30 -2.25 12.81 7.90
N GLY A 31 -2.40 11.54 8.31
CA GLY A 31 -3.55 11.14 9.13
C GLY A 31 -3.57 11.82 10.51
N THR A 32 -2.42 11.95 11.19
CA THR A 32 -2.33 12.69 12.45
C THR A 32 -2.62 14.17 12.25
N LEU A 33 -2.11 14.77 11.18
CA LEU A 33 -2.38 16.18 10.85
C LEU A 33 -3.88 16.41 10.58
N MET A 34 -4.56 15.47 9.92
CA MET A 34 -6.01 15.54 9.69
C MET A 34 -6.82 15.57 11.00
N ILE A 35 -6.35 14.88 12.05
CA ILE A 35 -7.01 14.88 13.37
C ILE A 35 -6.61 16.11 14.19
N ALA A 36 -5.32 16.41 14.28
CA ALA A 36 -4.79 17.42 15.19
C ALA A 36 -4.93 18.87 14.66
N ALA A 37 -4.86 19.05 13.34
CA ALA A 37 -4.95 20.35 12.69
C ALA A 37 -5.67 20.23 11.33
N PRO A 38 -6.99 19.97 11.32
CA PRO A 38 -7.75 19.71 10.10
C PRO A 38 -7.63 20.84 9.08
N ASP A 39 -7.65 22.10 9.51
CA ASP A 39 -7.50 23.25 8.59
C ASP A 39 -6.12 23.33 7.94
N LEU A 40 -5.07 22.95 8.68
CA LEU A 40 -3.72 22.88 8.13
C LEU A 40 -3.59 21.72 7.16
N SER A 41 -4.14 20.55 7.50
CA SER A 41 -4.15 19.39 6.58
C SER A 41 -4.86 19.71 5.26
N ARG A 42 -5.95 20.49 5.31
CA ARG A 42 -6.69 20.93 4.12
C ARG A 42 -5.82 21.82 3.23
N LYS A 43 -5.19 22.83 3.82
CA LYS A 43 -4.29 23.73 3.08
C LYS A 43 -3.13 22.98 2.41
N ILE A 44 -2.48 22.06 3.13
CA ILE A 44 -1.31 21.33 2.60
C ILE A 44 -1.69 20.34 1.50
N LEU A 45 -2.82 19.64 1.64
CA LEU A 45 -3.29 18.68 0.64
C LEU A 45 -3.90 19.36 -0.60
N GLY A 46 -3.87 20.69 -0.67
CA GLY A 46 -4.45 21.46 -1.77
C GLY A 46 -5.97 21.38 -1.78
N PHE A 47 -6.60 21.11 -0.64
CA PHE A 47 -8.03 21.23 -0.46
C PHE A 47 -8.37 22.73 -0.25
N PRO A 48 -8.96 23.43 -1.24
CA PRO A 48 -9.52 24.75 -1.02
C PRO A 48 -10.71 24.64 -0.06
N GLY A 49 -11.24 25.78 0.37
CA GLY A 49 -12.42 25.92 1.24
C GLY A 49 -13.74 25.30 0.73
N GLU A 50 -13.68 24.30 -0.16
CA GLU A 50 -14.76 23.44 -0.66
C GLU A 50 -14.82 22.06 0.03
N LEU A 51 -13.69 21.51 0.52
CA LEU A 51 -13.72 20.40 1.49
C LEU A 51 -14.33 20.68 2.88
N PRO A 52 -14.53 21.94 3.37
CA PRO A 52 -15.11 22.22 4.68
C PRO A 52 -16.50 21.63 4.90
N ASN A 53 -17.21 21.24 3.83
CA ASN A 53 -18.49 20.54 3.91
C ASN A 53 -18.35 19.01 4.02
N THR A 54 -17.13 18.48 4.07
CA THR A 54 -16.94 17.06 4.38
C THR A 54 -17.35 16.85 5.82
N ASP A 55 -18.37 16.01 6.01
CA ASP A 55 -18.84 15.60 7.32
C ASP A 55 -17.65 15.25 8.26
N PRO A 56 -17.57 15.85 9.46
CA PRO A 56 -16.44 15.63 10.36
C PRO A 56 -16.19 14.17 10.74
N VAL A 57 -17.25 13.35 10.79
CA VAL A 57 -17.16 11.91 11.06
C VAL A 57 -16.49 11.20 9.88
N VAL A 58 -16.91 11.50 8.65
CA VAL A 58 -16.29 10.94 7.43
C VAL A 58 -14.82 11.36 7.34
N TYR A 59 -14.52 12.63 7.61
CA TYR A 59 -13.15 13.13 7.61
C TYR A 59 -12.28 12.44 8.67
N GLY A 60 -12.82 12.22 9.88
CA GLY A 60 -12.16 11.48 10.95
C GLY A 60 -11.91 10.02 10.61
N VAL A 61 -12.85 9.34 9.94
CA VAL A 61 -12.66 7.97 9.44
C VAL A 61 -11.53 7.90 8.43
N LEU A 62 -11.47 8.84 7.48
CA LEU A 62 -10.36 8.91 6.52
C LEU A 62 -9.03 9.10 7.24
N ALA A 63 -8.96 10.02 8.21
CA ALA A 63 -7.76 10.25 9.00
C ALA A 63 -7.30 8.99 9.76
N ALA A 64 -8.24 8.27 10.38
CA ALA A 64 -7.96 7.02 11.08
C ALA A 64 -7.44 5.92 10.15
N ILE A 65 -7.99 5.80 8.93
CA ILE A 65 -7.49 4.87 7.90
C ILE A 65 -6.06 5.24 7.50
N TRP A 66 -5.77 6.52 7.28
CA TRP A 66 -4.42 7.00 6.94
C TRP A 66 -3.40 6.63 8.02
N ILE A 67 -3.73 6.87 9.29
CA ILE A 67 -2.89 6.49 10.43
C ILE A 67 -2.73 4.96 10.49
N ALA A 68 -3.82 4.20 10.37
CA ALA A 68 -3.79 2.75 10.47
C ALA A 68 -2.90 2.12 9.38
N VAL A 69 -3.04 2.56 8.13
CA VAL A 69 -2.21 2.11 7.01
C VAL A 69 -0.74 2.47 7.25
N GLY A 70 -0.47 3.70 7.71
CA GLY A 70 0.88 4.13 8.05
C GLY A 70 1.50 3.29 9.16
N LEU A 71 0.75 3.05 10.25
CA LEU A 71 1.21 2.23 11.37
C LEU A 71 1.48 0.78 10.97
N GLN A 72 0.63 0.19 10.11
CA GLN A 72 0.83 -1.15 9.59
C GLN A 72 2.07 -1.29 8.70
N CYS A 73 2.60 -0.18 8.17
CA CYS A 73 3.83 -0.21 7.38
C CYS A 73 5.11 -0.24 8.23
N PHE A 74 5.09 0.11 9.52
CA PHE A 74 6.26 -0.04 10.40
C PHE A 74 6.76 -1.49 10.53
N PRO A 75 5.94 -2.49 10.88
CA PRO A 75 6.41 -3.88 10.93
C PRO A 75 6.81 -4.40 9.54
N ALA A 76 6.26 -3.84 8.47
CA ALA A 76 6.63 -4.17 7.10
C ALA A 76 8.08 -3.77 6.75
N LEU A 77 8.68 -2.80 7.45
CA LEU A 77 10.10 -2.46 7.25
C LEU A 77 11.03 -3.60 7.67
N PHE A 78 10.63 -4.40 8.67
CA PHE A 78 11.40 -5.53 9.15
C PHE A 78 11.04 -6.83 8.41
N LYS A 79 9.79 -6.99 8.00
CA LYS A 79 9.27 -8.20 7.32
C LYS A 79 8.50 -7.88 6.03
N PRO A 80 9.11 -7.23 5.02
CA PRO A 80 8.40 -6.61 3.90
C PRO A 80 7.56 -7.58 3.06
N THR A 81 8.00 -8.83 2.92
CA THR A 81 7.27 -9.82 2.12
C THR A 81 5.98 -10.30 2.78
N ALA A 82 5.92 -10.34 4.11
CA ALA A 82 4.70 -10.70 4.85
C ALA A 82 3.59 -9.67 4.62
N TYR A 83 3.97 -8.42 4.33
CA TYR A 83 3.07 -7.30 4.09
C TYR A 83 2.90 -6.98 2.59
N LEU A 84 3.38 -7.82 1.67
CA LEU A 84 3.12 -7.65 0.23
C LEU A 84 1.63 -7.57 -0.13
N PRO A 85 0.71 -8.32 0.51
CA PRO A 85 -0.72 -8.15 0.28
C PRO A 85 -1.19 -6.71 0.52
N MET A 86 -0.60 -6.00 1.49
CA MET A 86 -0.93 -4.60 1.77
C MET A 86 -0.56 -3.68 0.60
N LEU A 87 0.66 -3.78 0.04
CA LEU A 87 1.04 -2.98 -1.13
C LEU A 87 0.16 -3.28 -2.35
N LYS A 88 -0.26 -4.55 -2.52
CA LYS A 88 -1.20 -4.92 -3.58
C LYS A 88 -2.57 -4.29 -3.38
N ILE A 89 -3.10 -4.31 -2.16
CA ILE A 89 -4.37 -3.66 -1.83
C ILE A 89 -4.26 -2.15 -2.10
N GLN A 90 -3.17 -1.51 -1.67
CA GLN A 90 -2.91 -0.11 -1.92
C GLN A 90 -2.86 0.23 -3.42
N LEU A 91 -2.18 -0.58 -4.22
CA LEU A 91 -2.13 -0.42 -5.67
C LEU A 91 -3.53 -0.53 -6.29
N VAL A 92 -4.29 -1.57 -5.91
CA VAL A 92 -5.64 -1.82 -6.42
C VAL A 92 -6.60 -0.70 -6.03
N TYR A 93 -6.56 -0.25 -4.79
CA TYR A 93 -7.35 0.89 -4.31
C TYR A 93 -7.11 2.14 -5.15
N LYS A 94 -5.85 2.51 -5.37
CA LYS A 94 -5.50 3.71 -6.15
C LYS A 94 -5.92 3.56 -7.61
N ALA A 95 -5.73 2.37 -8.19
CA ALA A 95 -6.16 2.07 -9.55
C ALA A 95 -7.69 2.18 -9.70
N ILE A 96 -8.46 1.65 -8.75
CA ILE A 96 -9.92 1.78 -8.72
C ILE A 96 -10.33 3.25 -8.59
N TRP A 97 -9.71 4.01 -7.68
CA TRP A 97 -10.02 5.43 -7.53
C TRP A 97 -9.77 6.20 -8.84
N ILE A 98 -8.65 5.96 -9.53
CA ILE A 98 -8.36 6.61 -10.81
C ILE A 98 -9.39 6.19 -11.88
N ALA A 99 -9.66 4.90 -12.01
CA ALA A 99 -10.50 4.37 -13.08
C ALA A 99 -12.00 4.69 -12.88
N ALA A 100 -12.49 4.59 -11.65
CA ALA A 100 -13.92 4.71 -11.33
C ALA A 100 -14.33 6.11 -10.88
N ILE A 101 -13.39 6.95 -10.41
CA ILE A 101 -13.70 8.29 -9.88
C ILE A 101 -13.03 9.36 -10.71
N ALA A 102 -11.69 9.35 -10.81
CA ALA A 102 -10.98 10.45 -11.47
C ALA A 102 -11.23 10.50 -12.98
N ALA A 103 -11.12 9.37 -13.68
CA ALA A 103 -11.28 9.33 -15.13
C ALA A 103 -12.69 9.74 -15.60
N PRO A 104 -13.80 9.30 -14.97
CA PRO A 104 -15.13 9.82 -15.31
C PRO A 104 -15.27 11.32 -15.07
N LEU A 105 -14.78 11.84 -13.95
CA LEU A 105 -14.87 13.27 -13.63
C LEU A 105 -14.06 14.13 -14.62
N LEU A 106 -12.87 13.67 -15.03
CA LEU A 106 -12.06 14.30 -16.08
C LEU A 106 -12.78 14.35 -17.42
N ARG A 107 -13.38 13.21 -17.84
CA ARG A 107 -14.14 13.14 -19.10
C ARG A 107 -15.34 14.07 -19.14
N GLN A 108 -15.97 14.32 -17.99
CA GLN A 108 -17.11 15.21 -17.86
C GLN A 108 -16.72 16.69 -17.73
N GLY A 109 -15.42 17.01 -17.65
CA GLY A 109 -14.95 18.38 -17.35
C GLY A 109 -15.34 18.86 -15.95
N LYS A 110 -15.65 17.93 -15.03
CA LYS A 110 -16.09 18.21 -13.65
C LYS A 110 -15.03 17.80 -12.63
N PHE A 111 -13.76 17.79 -13.03
CA PHE A 111 -12.67 17.42 -12.15
C PHE A 111 -12.31 18.62 -11.26
N PRO A 112 -12.56 18.57 -9.95
CA PRO A 112 -12.34 19.73 -9.10
C PRO A 112 -10.84 19.97 -8.92
N ASP A 113 -10.44 21.24 -8.77
CA ASP A 113 -9.03 21.63 -8.74
C ASP A 113 -8.21 20.89 -7.66
N TYR A 114 -8.82 20.64 -6.50
CA TYR A 114 -8.17 19.92 -5.40
C TYR A 114 -7.87 18.45 -5.71
N ALA A 115 -8.64 17.84 -6.61
CA ALA A 115 -8.47 16.43 -6.94
C ALA A 115 -7.21 16.19 -7.78
N TRP A 116 -6.60 17.23 -8.34
CA TRP A 116 -5.31 17.13 -9.03
C TRP A 116 -4.19 16.68 -8.10
N THR A 117 -4.12 17.23 -6.89
CA THR A 117 -3.12 16.81 -5.89
C THR A 117 -3.27 15.33 -5.56
N LEU A 118 -4.51 14.85 -5.37
CA LEU A 118 -4.80 13.44 -5.11
C LEU A 118 -4.47 12.55 -6.31
N LEU A 119 -4.78 12.99 -7.53
CA LEU A 119 -4.47 12.25 -8.75
C LEU A 119 -2.97 12.09 -8.95
N VAL A 120 -2.21 13.19 -8.88
CA VAL A 120 -0.76 13.19 -9.02
C VAL A 120 -0.12 12.33 -7.92
N GLY A 121 -0.56 12.52 -6.67
CA GLY A 121 -0.11 11.71 -5.54
C GLY A 121 -0.35 10.22 -5.79
N ASN A 122 -1.59 9.84 -6.15
CA ASN A 122 -1.93 8.45 -6.43
C ASN A 122 -1.09 7.85 -7.56
N CYS A 123 -0.84 8.59 -8.65
CA CYS A 123 0.01 8.15 -9.75
C CYS A 123 1.46 7.89 -9.30
N VAL A 124 2.04 8.80 -8.49
CA VAL A 124 3.39 8.62 -7.92
C VAL A 124 3.45 7.36 -7.05
N TRP A 125 2.47 7.18 -6.17
CA TRP A 125 2.40 6.00 -5.30
C TRP A 125 2.20 4.69 -6.06
N ILE A 126 1.38 4.69 -7.11
CA ILE A 126 1.25 3.54 -8.02
C ILE A 126 2.61 3.19 -8.63
N GLY A 127 3.39 4.19 -9.02
CA GLY A 127 4.75 3.99 -9.51
C GLY A 127 5.64 3.27 -8.49
N PHE A 128 5.64 3.72 -7.23
CA PHE A 128 6.38 3.05 -6.16
C PHE A 128 5.88 1.62 -5.91
N ASP A 129 4.56 1.40 -5.87
CA ASP A 129 3.97 0.09 -5.64
C ASP A 129 4.36 -0.89 -6.77
N VAL A 130 4.28 -0.47 -8.03
CA VAL A 130 4.65 -1.29 -9.20
C VAL A 130 6.15 -1.64 -9.20
N LEU A 131 7.00 -0.69 -8.81
CA LEU A 131 8.45 -0.89 -8.70
C LEU A 131 8.83 -1.78 -7.52
N ALA A 132 8.12 -1.68 -6.40
CA ALA A 132 8.38 -2.46 -5.19
C ALA A 132 7.88 -3.91 -5.29
N ILE A 133 6.68 -4.13 -5.85
CA ILE A 133 6.06 -5.46 -5.88
C ILE A 133 6.88 -6.43 -6.75
N PRO A 134 7.26 -7.61 -6.22
CA PRO A 134 7.82 -8.69 -7.01
C PRO A 134 6.67 -9.44 -7.71
N TRP A 135 6.44 -9.12 -8.97
CA TRP A 135 5.36 -9.71 -9.80
C TRP A 135 5.54 -11.21 -10.08
N ARG A 136 6.77 -11.71 -9.95
CA ARG A 136 7.10 -13.13 -10.11
C ARG A 136 7.62 -13.66 -8.77
N PRO A 137 7.17 -14.84 -8.32
CA PRO A 137 7.80 -15.51 -7.20
C PRO A 137 9.28 -15.73 -7.51
N PRO A 138 10.20 -15.50 -6.56
CA PRO A 138 11.58 -15.88 -6.76
C PRO A 138 11.66 -17.40 -6.98
N ALA A 139 12.62 -17.83 -7.80
CA ALA A 139 12.83 -19.24 -8.06
C ALA A 139 13.06 -19.98 -6.73
N VAL A 140 12.19 -20.95 -6.41
CA VAL A 140 12.35 -21.80 -5.23
C VAL A 140 13.57 -22.70 -5.46
N PRO A 141 14.61 -22.64 -4.61
CA PRO A 141 15.77 -23.50 -4.75
C PRO A 141 15.35 -24.97 -4.78
N GLN A 142 15.89 -25.75 -5.74
CA GLN A 142 15.51 -27.15 -5.93
C GLN A 142 15.73 -28.04 -4.69
N ALA A 143 16.62 -27.64 -3.78
CA ALA A 143 16.89 -28.34 -2.52
C ALA A 143 15.63 -28.48 -1.62
N VAL A 144 14.71 -27.50 -1.65
CA VAL A 144 13.45 -27.54 -0.89
C VAL A 144 12.43 -28.48 -1.53
N ARG A 145 12.53 -28.76 -2.83
CA ARG A 145 11.62 -29.69 -3.55
C ARG A 145 11.92 -31.17 -3.27
N ARG A 146 13.07 -31.51 -2.66
CA ARG A 146 13.54 -32.90 -2.51
C ARG A 146 13.18 -33.57 -1.17
N HIS A 147 12.15 -33.13 -0.46
CA HIS A 147 11.50 -33.96 0.55
C HIS A 147 10.15 -34.47 0.04
N PRO A 148 10.12 -35.49 -0.84
CA PRO A 148 8.94 -36.32 -0.91
C PRO A 148 8.77 -36.93 0.48
N ARG A 149 7.62 -36.66 1.13
CA ARG A 149 7.20 -37.45 2.29
C ARG A 149 7.33 -38.90 1.86
N ARG A 150 8.33 -39.60 2.40
CA ARG A 150 8.31 -41.06 2.43
C ARG A 150 7.05 -41.38 3.22
N VAL A 151 5.99 -41.71 2.51
CA VAL A 151 4.81 -42.36 3.10
C VAL A 151 5.38 -43.65 3.69
N GLN A 152 5.64 -43.64 5.00
CA GLN A 152 5.87 -44.86 5.75
C GLN A 152 4.56 -45.63 5.68
N SER A 153 4.47 -46.55 4.74
CA SER A 153 3.46 -47.60 4.76
C SER A 153 3.72 -48.45 6.00
N SER A 154 2.93 -48.25 7.05
CA SER A 154 2.91 -49.15 8.20
C SER A 154 2.58 -50.56 7.70
N PRO A 155 3.33 -51.60 8.10
CA PRO A 155 2.95 -52.97 7.80
C PRO A 155 1.67 -53.28 8.57
N SER A 156 0.62 -53.64 7.83
CA SER A 156 -0.58 -54.24 8.37
C SER A 156 -0.22 -55.60 8.97
N THR A 157 -0.15 -55.67 10.29
CA THR A 157 -0.06 -56.92 11.04
C THR A 157 -1.39 -57.68 10.91
N VAL A 158 -1.32 -58.88 10.35
CA VAL A 158 -2.34 -59.93 10.42
C VAL A 158 -2.08 -60.75 11.68
#